data_AF-A0A7W9PMD9-F1
#
_entry.id   AF-A0A7W9PMD9-F1
#
_cell.length_a   1.000
_cell.length_b   1.000
_cell.length_c   1.000
_cell.angle_alpha   90.00
_cell.angle_beta   90.00
_cell.angle_gamma   90.00
#
_symmetry.space_group_name_H-M   'P 1'
#
loop_
_entity.id
_entity.type
_entity.pdbx_description
1 polymer ?
#
loop_
_entity_poly.entity_id
_entity_poly.type
_entity_poly.pdbx_seq_one_letter_code
_entity_poly.pdbx_strand_id
1 'polypeptide(L)'
;MGGVVDQDSDNLRGEGNKDQGRAPVFDARSETNEDYDSQFYGAYGYAAHQFYARAVGGFKPAHKQGWTDTRDLSQGTGDTAHSTANAFDTVDEHGRVQVRGATPE
;
A
#
# COMPACT_ATOMS: atom_id res chain seq x y z
N MET A 1 10.13 13.08 34.84
CA MET A 1 9.45 11.81 34.55
C MET A 1 9.35 11.69 33.05
N GLY A 2 10.39 11.15 32.40
CA GLY A 2 10.36 10.90 30.96
C GLY A 2 9.49 9.68 30.74
N GLY A 3 8.32 9.87 30.12
CA GLY A 3 7.50 8.74 29.71
C GLY A 3 8.34 7.88 28.78
N VAL A 4 8.54 6.62 29.15
CA VAL A 4 8.94 5.60 28.19
C VAL A 4 7.80 5.60 27.18
N VAL A 5 8.02 6.23 26.03
CA VAL A 5 7.21 5.95 24.86
C VAL A 5 7.47 4.47 24.64
N ASP A 6 6.50 3.63 24.98
CA ASP A 6 6.52 2.22 24.61
C ASP A 6 6.47 2.23 23.09
N GLN A 7 7.65 2.28 22.47
CA GLN A 7 7.84 2.34 21.03
C GLN A 7 7.48 0.94 20.53
N ASP A 8 6.18 0.71 20.32
CA ASP A 8 5.64 -0.59 19.94
C ASP A 8 5.95 -0.87 18.46
N SER A 9 7.19 -1.27 18.22
CA SER A 9 7.73 -1.65 16.91
C SER A 9 6.93 -2.81 16.31
N ASP A 10 6.37 -3.69 17.14
CA ASP A 10 5.51 -4.79 16.71
C ASP A 10 4.15 -4.28 16.19
N ASN A 11 3.54 -3.30 16.86
CA ASN A 11 2.33 -2.66 16.35
C ASN A 11 2.59 -1.91 15.03
N LEU A 12 3.72 -1.22 14.90
CA LEU A 12 4.11 -0.57 13.63
C LEU A 12 4.30 -1.57 12.49
N ARG A 13 4.96 -2.71 12.74
CA ARG A 13 5.05 -3.80 11.76
C ARG A 13 3.69 -4.38 11.44
N GLY A 14 2.82 -4.51 12.43
CA GLY A 14 1.43 -4.96 12.27
C GLY A 14 0.64 -4.06 11.32
N GLU A 15 0.71 -2.74 11.50
CA GLU A 15 0.09 -1.77 10.59
C GLU A 15 0.73 -1.78 9.21
N GLY A 16 2.07 -1.83 9.13
CA GLY A 16 2.77 -1.88 7.85
C GLY A 16 2.44 -3.12 7.02
N ASN A 17 2.28 -4.28 7.68
CA ASN A 17 1.83 -5.51 7.04
C ASN A 17 0.39 -5.42 6.51
N LYS A 18 -0.51 -4.72 7.22
CA LYS A 18 -1.88 -4.48 6.73
C LYS A 18 -1.88 -3.64 5.46
N ASP A 19 -1.05 -2.60 5.41
CA ASP A 19 -0.97 -1.73 4.24
C ASP A 19 -0.26 -2.40 3.05
N GLN A 20 0.80 -3.18 3.26
CA GLN A 20 1.38 -4.01 2.20
C GLN A 20 0.40 -5.08 1.71
N GLY A 21 -0.36 -5.69 2.62
CA GLY A 21 -1.36 -6.71 2.32
C GLY A 21 -2.55 -6.22 1.48
N ARG A 22 -2.74 -4.91 1.34
CA ARG A 22 -3.78 -4.32 0.49
C ARG A 22 -3.38 -4.21 -0.98
N ALA A 23 -2.09 -4.31 -1.31
CA ALA A 23 -1.60 -4.19 -2.69
C ALA A 23 -2.33 -5.11 -3.71
N PRO A 24 -2.56 -6.41 -3.41
CA PRO A 24 -3.30 -7.29 -4.34
C PRO A 24 -4.76 -6.87 -4.58
N VAL A 25 -5.39 -6.19 -3.60
CA VAL A 25 -6.77 -5.67 -3.74
C VAL A 25 -6.81 -4.53 -4.75
N PHE A 26 -5.80 -3.67 -4.72
CA PHE A 26 -5.68 -2.57 -5.68
C PHE A 26 -5.30 -3.07 -7.07
N ASP A 27 -4.43 -4.07 -7.17
CA ASP A 27 -4.12 -4.75 -8.43
C ASP A 27 -5.39 -5.31 -9.08
N ALA A 28 -6.20 -6.07 -8.34
CA ALA A 28 -7.47 -6.62 -8.83
C ALA A 28 -8.48 -5.53 -9.24
N ARG A 29 -8.47 -4.36 -8.59
CA ARG A 29 -9.34 -3.22 -8.97
C ARG A 29 -8.81 -2.44 -10.16
N SER A 30 -7.49 -2.47 -10.40
CA SER A 30 -6.86 -1.81 -11.54
C SER A 30 -7.18 -2.50 -12.87
N GLU A 31 -7.48 -3.80 -12.81
CA GLU A 31 -7.85 -4.60 -13.97
C GLU A 31 -9.14 -4.05 -14.59
N THR A 32 -9.05 -3.74 -15.88
CA THR A 32 -10.22 -3.30 -16.65
C THR A 32 -11.04 -4.54 -16.96
N ASN A 33 -12.35 -4.51 -16.73
CA ASN A 33 -13.23 -5.65 -16.98
C ASN A 33 -13.45 -5.83 -18.49
N GLU A 34 -12.54 -6.56 -19.15
CA GLU A 34 -12.61 -6.86 -20.59
C GLU A 34 -13.87 -7.64 -20.97
N ASP A 35 -14.41 -8.44 -20.04
CA ASP A 35 -15.68 -9.15 -20.22
C ASP A 35 -16.86 -8.18 -20.36
N TYR A 36 -16.84 -7.06 -19.62
CA TYR A 36 -17.88 -6.04 -19.76
C TYR A 36 -17.88 -5.41 -21.16
N ASP A 37 -16.71 -5.12 -21.73
CA ASP A 37 -16.60 -4.57 -23.08
C ASP A 37 -17.14 -5.54 -24.13
N SER A 38 -16.79 -6.83 -24.03
CA SER A 38 -17.26 -7.85 -24.96
C SER A 38 -18.77 -8.10 -24.84
N GLN A 39 -19.32 -8.10 -23.62
CA GLN A 39 -20.76 -8.20 -23.36
C GLN A 39 -21.51 -6.97 -23.88
N PHE A 40 -20.96 -5.77 -23.70
CA PHE A 40 -21.55 -4.54 -24.21
C PHE A 40 -21.63 -4.55 -25.74
N TYR A 41 -20.57 -5.03 -26.41
CA TYR A 41 -20.57 -5.24 -27.85
C TYR A 41 -21.66 -6.23 -28.29
N GLY A 42 -21.77 -7.37 -27.60
CA GLY A 42 -22.79 -8.39 -27.90
C GLY A 42 -24.23 -7.91 -27.68
N ALA A 43 -24.47 -7.09 -26.65
CA ALA A 43 -25.80 -6.63 -26.29
C ALA A 43 -26.30 -5.43 -27.11
N TYR A 44 -25.41 -4.49 -27.46
CA TYR A 44 -25.79 -3.21 -28.07
C TYR A 44 -25.24 -2.99 -29.48
N GLY A 45 -24.38 -3.90 -29.96
CA GLY A 45 -23.81 -3.87 -31.30
C GLY A 45 -22.74 -2.82 -31.52
N TYR A 46 -22.23 -2.78 -32.76
CA TYR A 46 -21.01 -2.05 -33.14
C TYR A 46 -21.10 -0.53 -32.92
N ALA A 47 -22.23 0.10 -33.25
CA ALA A 47 -22.37 1.56 -33.17
C ALA A 47 -22.34 2.07 -31.72
N ALA A 48 -23.04 1.39 -30.81
CA ALA A 48 -23.03 1.71 -29.39
C ALA A 48 -21.64 1.45 -28.78
N HIS A 49 -20.98 0.37 -29.17
CA HIS A 49 -19.62 0.07 -28.72
C HIS A 49 -18.62 1.15 -29.15
N GLN A 50 -18.68 1.66 -30.38
CA GLN A 50 -17.80 2.75 -30.83
C GLN A 50 -18.00 4.04 -30.03
N PHE A 51 -19.25 4.38 -29.70
CA PHE A 51 -19.54 5.52 -28.84
C PHE A 51 -18.99 5.31 -27.43
N TYR A 52 -19.24 4.14 -26.83
CA TYR A 52 -18.73 3.77 -25.52
C TYR A 52 -17.20 3.78 -25.47
N ALA A 53 -16.53 3.21 -26.47
CA ALA A 53 -15.08 3.19 -26.57
C ALA A 53 -14.48 4.60 -26.65
N ARG A 54 -15.13 5.54 -27.35
CA ARG A 54 -14.72 6.95 -27.37
C ARG A 54 -14.98 7.67 -26.05
N ALA A 55 -16.14 7.43 -25.44
CA ALA A 55 -16.54 8.09 -24.20
C ALA A 55 -15.72 7.60 -22.99
N VAL A 56 -15.40 6.31 -22.94
CA VAL A 56 -14.80 5.64 -21.77
C VAL A 56 -13.34 5.26 -22.00
N GLY A 57 -12.89 5.15 -23.25
CA GLY A 57 -11.52 4.72 -23.59
C GLY A 57 -10.43 5.61 -22.98
N GLY A 58 -10.69 6.92 -22.82
CA GLY A 58 -9.77 7.83 -22.13
C GLY A 58 -9.72 7.65 -20.61
N PHE A 59 -10.78 7.11 -20.00
CA PHE A 59 -10.87 6.90 -18.55
C PHE A 59 -10.25 5.57 -18.10
N LYS A 60 -10.15 4.57 -18.99
CA LYS A 60 -9.56 3.26 -18.65
C LYS A 60 -8.09 3.35 -18.20
N PRO A 61 -7.19 4.07 -18.91
CA PRO A 61 -5.82 4.26 -18.44
C PRO A 61 -5.74 5.05 -17.12
N ALA A 62 -6.57 6.09 -16.96
CA ALA A 62 -6.61 6.90 -15.75
C ALA A 62 -7.11 6.11 -14.53
N HIS A 63 -8.09 5.24 -14.73
CA HIS A 63 -8.58 4.33 -13.70
C HIS A 63 -7.49 3.34 -13.26
N LYS A 64 -6.82 2.70 -14.22
CA LYS A 64 -5.70 1.81 -13.93
C LYS A 64 -4.59 2.55 -13.17
N GLN A 65 -4.19 3.72 -13.65
CA GLN A 65 -3.15 4.53 -13.02
C GLN A 65 -3.52 4.91 -11.58
N GLY A 66 -4.75 5.37 -11.33
CA GLY A 66 -5.18 5.76 -9.99
C GLY A 66 -5.12 4.60 -8.98
N TRP A 67 -5.46 3.38 -9.40
CA TRP A 67 -5.31 2.20 -8.54
C TRP A 67 -3.84 1.81 -8.33
N THR A 68 -3.01 1.92 -9.36
CA THR A 68 -1.55 1.74 -9.23
C THR A 68 -0.95 2.74 -8.25
N ASP A 69 -1.30 4.02 -8.36
CA ASP A 69 -0.80 5.06 -7.44
C ASP A 69 -1.22 4.78 -5.99
N THR A 70 -2.46 4.31 -5.80
CA THR A 70 -2.98 3.94 -4.47
C THR A 70 -2.24 2.73 -3.91
N ARG A 71 -1.94 1.74 -4.74
CA ARG A 71 -1.12 0.57 -4.38
C ARG A 71 0.26 0.99 -3.92
N ASP A 72 0.93 1.82 -4.70
CA ASP A 72 2.31 2.25 -4.43
C ASP A 72 2.37 3.09 -3.14
N LEU A 73 1.36 3.94 -2.89
CA LEU A 73 1.23 4.66 -1.61
C LEU A 73 1.07 3.72 -0.41
N SER A 74 0.26 2.68 -0.56
CA SER A 74 0.03 1.67 0.48
C SER A 74 1.31 0.89 0.77
N GLN A 75 2.05 0.49 -0.26
CA GLN A 75 3.36 -0.16 -0.11
C GLN A 75 4.37 0.77 0.56
N GLY A 76 4.49 2.01 0.11
CA GLY A 76 5.42 2.99 0.70
C GLY A 76 5.12 3.30 2.17
N THR A 77 3.83 3.33 2.55
CA THR A 77 3.42 3.48 3.95
C THR A 77 3.87 2.28 4.78
N GLY A 78 3.68 1.06 4.27
CA GLY A 78 4.13 -0.15 4.94
C GLY A 78 5.65 -0.23 5.09
N ASP A 79 6.40 0.14 4.05
CA ASP A 79 7.86 0.18 4.08
C ASP A 79 8.37 1.20 5.10
N THR A 80 7.72 2.37 5.19
CA THR A 80 8.02 3.40 6.18
C THR A 80 7.76 2.89 7.60
N ALA A 81 6.66 2.18 7.83
CA ALA A 81 6.33 1.59 9.12
C ALA A 81 7.37 0.55 9.56
N HIS A 82 7.79 -0.34 8.64
CA HIS A 82 8.87 -1.31 8.89
C HIS A 82 10.22 -0.64 9.15
N SER A 83 10.58 0.37 8.36
CA SER A 83 11.81 1.15 8.56
C SER A 83 11.83 1.83 9.92
N THR A 84 10.70 2.43 10.32
CA THR A 84 10.54 3.09 11.63
C THR A 84 10.63 2.09 12.78
N ALA A 85 9.98 0.92 12.65
CA ALA A 85 10.06 -0.15 13.64
C ALA A 85 11.52 -0.64 13.84
N ASN A 86 12.27 -0.81 12.75
CA ASN A 86 13.68 -1.18 12.83
C ASN A 86 14.54 -0.09 13.49
N ALA A 87 14.25 1.19 13.25
CA ALA A 87 14.94 2.29 13.90
C ALA A 87 14.71 2.29 15.42
N PHE A 88 13.48 1.99 15.87
CA PHE A 88 13.17 1.86 17.30
C PHE A 88 13.90 0.69 17.94
N ASP A 89 13.87 -0.50 17.33
CA ASP A 89 14.60 -1.67 17.86
C ASP A 89 16.11 -1.40 17.96
N THR A 90 16.68 -0.69 16.98
CA THR A 90 18.09 -0.31 16.96
C THR A 90 18.44 0.64 18.11
N VAL A 91 17.61 1.67 18.34
CA VAL A 91 17.80 2.62 19.45
C VAL A 91 17.67 1.91 20.80
N ASP A 92 16.70 1.01 20.95
CA ASP A 92 16.50 0.23 22.18
C ASP A 92 17.69 -0.69 22.46
N GLU A 93 18.21 -1.39 21.45
CA GLU A 93 19.40 -2.23 21.59
C GLU A 93 20.63 -1.41 21.98
N HIS A 94 20.91 -0.31 21.28
CA HIS A 94 22.04 0.56 21.59
C HIS A 94 21.92 1.22 22.98
N GLY A 95 20.71 1.65 23.37
CA GLY A 95 20.44 2.19 24.70
C GLY A 95 20.71 1.16 25.80
N ARG A 96 20.27 -0.09 25.61
CA ARG A 96 20.56 -1.19 26.56
C ARG A 96 22.06 -1.51 26.65
N VAL A 97 22.78 -1.50 25.53
CA VAL A 97 24.24 -1.70 25.50
C VAL A 97 24.97 -0.61 26.26
N GLN A 98 24.58 0.66 26.08
CA GLN A 98 25.18 1.79 26.80
C GLN A 98 24.93 1.73 28.32
N VAL A 99 23.73 1.34 28.76
CA VAL A 99 23.43 1.19 30.19
C VAL A 99 24.24 0.06 30.83
N ARG A 100 24.43 -1.08 30.15
CA ARG A 100 25.25 -2.19 30.68
C ARG A 100 26.74 -1.83 30.75
N GLY A 101 27.26 -1.07 29.79
CA GLY A 101 28.65 -0.61 29.78
C GLY A 101 28.96 0.52 30.78
N ALA A 102 27.93 1.21 31.29
CA ALA A 102 28.08 2.31 32.24
C ALA A 102 28.04 1.88 33.72
N THR A 103 27.87 0.59 34.01
CA THR A 103 28.01 0.05 35.37
C THR A 103 29.51 -0.08 35.70
N PRO A 104 30.09 0.78 36.57
CA PRO A 104 31.45 0.59 37.04
C PRO A 104 31.41 -0.47 38.15
N GLU A 105 32.29 -1.46 38.07
CA GLU A 105 32.70 -2.22 39.27
C GLU A 105 33.50 -1.32 40.22
#